data_AF-A0A1S6ISD0-F1
#
_entry.id   AF-A0A1S6ISD0-F1
#
_cell.length_a   1.000
_cell.length_b   1.000
_cell.length_c   1.000
_cell.angle_alpha   90.00
_cell.angle_beta   90.00
_cell.angle_gamma   90.00
#
_symmetry.space_group_name_H-M   'P 1'
#
loop_
_entity.id
_entity.type
_entity.pdbx_description
1 polymer ?
#
loop_
_entity_poly.entity_id
_entity_poly.type
_entity_poly.pdbx_seq_one_letter_code
_entity_poly.pdbx_strand_id
1 'polypeptide(L)' 'MSLIKFLNEIAVYLSYSGIGVLLIGLSDLFAEKDKRIGILSKVIGSMLLILGLFLFVMKIVDKIYIFIFH' A
#
# COMPACT_ATOMS: atom_id res chain seq x y z
N MET A 1 12.34 1.33 19.36
CA MET A 1 12.52 0.74 18.01
C MET A 1 13.78 1.32 17.37
N SER A 2 14.65 0.51 16.75
CA SER A 2 15.80 1.04 15.98
C SER A 2 15.33 1.71 14.68
N LEU A 3 16.11 2.67 14.18
CA LEU A 3 15.83 3.38 12.92
C LEU A 3 15.67 2.40 11.74
N ILE A 4 16.52 1.37 11.69
CA ILE A 4 16.52 0.35 10.63
C ILE A 4 15.20 -0.42 10.61
N LYS A 5 14.65 -0.80 11.77
CA LYS A 5 13.36 -1.50 11.84
C LYS A 5 12.20 -0.63 11.35
N PHE A 6 12.22 0.67 11.69
CA PHE A 6 11.22 1.62 11.22
C PHE A 6 11.25 1.82 9.70
N LEU A 7 12.46 1.97 9.13
CA LEU A 7 12.62 2.11 7.67
C LEU A 7 12.17 0.85 6.92
N ASN A 8 12.46 -0.34 7.46
CA ASN A 8 11.98 -1.60 6.88
C ASN A 8 10.44 -1.69 6.89
N GLU A 9 9.79 -1.29 7.99
CA GLU A 9 8.32 -1.27 8.05
C GLU A 9 7.72 -0.31 7.02
N ILE A 10 8.28 0.91 6.90
CA ILE A 10 7.87 1.86 5.86
C ILE A 10 8.04 1.26 4.46
N ALA A 11 9.18 0.64 4.18
CA ALA A 11 9.44 0.03 2.88
C ALA A 11 8.41 -1.07 2.58
N VAL A 12 8.03 -1.89 3.57
CA VAL A 12 6.99 -2.91 3.43
C VAL A 12 5.63 -2.28 3.10
N TYR A 13 5.23 -1.22 3.81
CA TYR A 13 3.94 -0.56 3.53
C TYR A 13 3.89 0.12 2.16
N LEU A 14 5.00 0.75 1.76
CA LEU A 14 5.15 1.30 0.41
C LEU A 14 5.13 0.21 -0.67
N SER A 15 5.68 -0.97 -0.38
CA SER A 15 5.62 -2.13 -1.28
C SER A 15 4.18 -2.55 -1.54
N TYR A 16 3.34 -2.63 -0.49
CA TYR A 16 1.92 -2.94 -0.66
C TYR A 16 1.19 -1.90 -1.51
N SER A 17 1.52 -0.62 -1.32
CA SER A 17 0.97 0.45 -2.16
C SER A 17 1.41 0.32 -3.62
N GLY A 18 2.70 0.04 -3.87
CA GLY A 18 3.24 -0.19 -5.21
C GLY A 18 2.61 -1.39 -5.90
N ILE A 19 2.40 -2.50 -5.19
CA ILE A 19 1.67 -3.68 -5.71
C ILE A 19 0.24 -3.30 -6.07
N GLY A 20 -0.41 -2.47 -5.25
CA GLY A 20 -1.74 -1.92 -5.53
C GLY A 20 -1.78 -1.13 -6.84
N VAL A 21 -0.83 -0.21 -7.06
CA VAL A 21 -0.69 0.55 -8.32
C VAL A 21 -0.49 -0.39 -9.51
N LEU A 22 0.38 -1.39 -9.38
CA LEU A 22 0.67 -2.34 -10.45
C LEU A 22 -0.57 -3.14 -10.84
N LEU A 23 -1.35 -3.63 -9.87
CA LEU A 23 -2.60 -4.33 -10.13
C LEU A 23 -3.62 -3.43 -10.82
N ILE A 24 -3.73 -2.16 -10.43
CA ILE A 24 -4.60 -1.19 -11.11
C ILE A 24 -4.11 -0.96 -12.55
N GLY A 25 -2.81 -0.76 -12.77
CA GLY A 25 -2.25 -0.53 -14.11
C GLY A 25 -2.38 -1.75 -15.03
N LEU A 26 -2.25 -2.96 -14.49
CA LEU A 26 -2.46 -4.20 -15.23
C LEU A 26 -3.95 -4.55 -15.40
N SER A 27 -4.85 -3.87 -14.69
CA SER A 27 -6.28 -4.18 -14.76
C SER A 27 -6.87 -3.98 -16.15
N ASP A 28 -6.36 -3.01 -16.91
CA ASP A 28 -6.81 -2.75 -18.29
C ASP A 28 -6.36 -3.86 -19.25
N LEU A 29 -5.16 -4.43 -19.06
CA LEU A 29 -4.67 -5.61 -19.80
C LEU A 29 -5.52 -6.86 -19.50
N PHE A 30 -5.96 -7.03 -18.25
CA PHE A 30 -6.86 -8.13 -17.90
C PHE A 30 -8.29 -7.90 -18.44
N ALA A 31 -8.75 -6.65 -18.46
CA ALA A 31 -10.09 -6.30 -18.95
C ALA A 31 -10.28 -6.60 -20.45
N GLU A 32 -9.21 -6.53 -21.25
CA GLU A 32 -9.23 -6.95 -22.66
C GLU A 32 -9.51 -8.45 -22.83
N LYS A 33 -9.02 -9.30 -21.91
CA LYS A 33 -9.22 -10.75 -21.97
C LYS A 33 -10.49 -11.22 -21.23
N ASP A 34 -10.73 -10.66 -20.05
CA ASP A 34 -11.90 -10.92 -19.23
C ASP A 34 -12.25 -9.68 -18.39
N LYS A 35 -13.38 -9.07 -18.73
CA LYS A 35 -13.90 -7.87 -18.08
C LYS A 35 -14.10 -8.05 -16.57
N ARG A 36 -14.48 -9.24 -16.09
CA ARG A 36 -14.65 -9.51 -14.65
C ARG A 36 -13.30 -9.53 -13.94
N ILE A 37 -12.29 -10.14 -14.54
CA ILE A 37 -10.93 -10.20 -13.99
C ILE A 37 -10.33 -8.80 -13.93
N GLY A 38 -10.50 -7.98 -14.98
CA GLY A 38 -10.08 -6.58 -14.97
C GLY A 38 -10.70 -5.77 -13.83
N ILE A 39 -12.02 -5.86 -13.66
CA ILE A 39 -12.72 -5.17 -12.55
C ILE A 39 -12.21 -5.67 -11.19
N LEU A 40 -12.08 -6.98 -11.00
CA LEU A 40 -11.62 -7.56 -9.74
C LEU A 40 -10.19 -7.12 -9.42
N SER A 41 -9.29 -7.14 -10.40
CA SER A 41 -7.91 -6.70 -10.26
C SER A 41 -7.81 -5.22 -9.86
N LYS A 42 -8.66 -4.37 -10.46
CA LYS A 42 -8.74 -2.95 -10.12
C LYS A 42 -9.23 -2.71 -8.69
N VAL A 43 -10.23 -3.48 -8.23
CA VAL A 43 -10.73 -3.41 -6.85
C VAL A 43 -9.66 -3.86 -5.86
N ILE A 44 -9.05 -5.03 -6.08
CA ILE A 44 -8.00 -5.56 -5.20
C ILE A 44 -6.79 -4.61 -5.16
N GLY A 45 -6.36 -4.11 -6.33
CA GLY A 45 -5.27 -3.15 -6.41
C GLY A 45 -5.56 -1.85 -5.66
N SER A 46 -6.79 -1.34 -5.76
CA SER A 46 -7.22 -0.14 -5.01
C SER A 46 -7.26 -0.39 -3.50
N MET A 47 -7.73 -1.56 -3.06
CA MET A 47 -7.73 -1.92 -1.64
C MET A 47 -6.30 -2.05 -1.08
N LEU A 48 -5.38 -2.67 -1.83
CA LEU A 48 -3.97 -2.78 -1.43
C LEU A 48 -3.28 -1.42 -1.39
N LEU A 49 -3.59 -0.53 -2.34
CA LEU A 49 -3.10 0.83 -2.35
C LEU A 49 -3.52 1.60 -1.10
N ILE A 50 -4.82 1.59 -0.80
CA ILE A 50 -5.38 2.28 0.37
C ILE A 50 -4.81 1.70 1.65
N LEU A 51 -4.74 0.36 1.77
CA LEU A 51 -4.23 -0.30 2.97
C LEU A 51 -2.74 0.01 3.20
N GLY A 52 -1.91 -0.07 2.15
CA GLY A 52 -0.49 0.26 2.24
C GLY A 52 -0.25 1.71 2.68
N LEU A 53 -0.99 2.66 2.09
CA LEU A 53 -0.90 4.07 2.48
C LEU A 53 -1.43 4.33 3.90
N PHE A 54 -2.52 3.68 4.29
CA PHE A 54 -3.07 3.81 5.63
C PHE A 54 -2.07 3.34 6.70
N LEU A 55 -1.48 2.16 6.51
CA LEU A 55 -0.47 1.62 7.43
C LEU A 55 0.78 2.52 7.50
N PHE A 56 1.22 3.05 6.35
CA PHE A 56 2.32 4.01 6.28
C PHE A 56 2.03 5.27 7.11
N VAL A 57 0.86 5.88 6.93
CA VAL A 57 0.44 7.07 7.69
C VAL A 57 0.35 6.77 9.18
N MET A 58 -0.30 5.66 9.57
CA MET A 58 -0.40 5.26 10.97
C MET A 58 0.97 5.08 11.62
N LYS A 59 1.94 4.51 10.89
CA LYS A 59 3.31 4.34 11.39
C LYS A 59 4.05 5.67 11.57
N ILE A 60 3.86 6.62 10.65
CA ILE A 60 4.41 7.97 10.79
C ILE A 60 3.79 8.67 12.01
N VAL A 61 2.47 8.61 12.15
CA VAL A 61 1.75 9.22 13.28
C VAL A 61 2.24 8.65 14.61
N ASP A 62 2.36 7.32 14.72
CA ASP A 62 2.91 6.65 15.91
C ASP A 62 4.32 7.16 16.24
N LYS A 63 5.17 7.32 15.22
CA LYS A 63 6.54 7.82 15.42
C LYS A 63 6.60 9.28 15.84
N ILE A 64 5.74 10.13 15.28
CA ILE A 64 5.60 11.54 15.66
C ILE A 64 5.05 11.66 17.08
N TYR A 65 4.04 10.87 17.42
CA TYR A 65 3.45 10.85 18.76
C TYR A 65 4.49 10.49 19.82
N ILE A 66 5.27 9.42 19.58
CA ILE A 66 6.38 9.02 20.46
C ILE A 66 7.43 10.13 20.57
N PHE A 67 7.68 10.92 19.52
CA PHE A 67 8.68 12.00 19.56
C PHE A 67 8.20 13.27 20.29
N ILE A 68 6.89 13.55 20.28
CA ILE A 68 6.32 14.76 20.93
C ILE A 68 6.02 14.49 22.42
N PHE A 69 5.53 13.30 22.75
CA PHE A 69 5.03 12.98 24.09
C PHE A 69 5.97 12.08 24.93
N HIS A 70 7.13 11.70 24.39
CA HIS A 70 8.15 10.89 25.07
C HIS A 70 9.56 11.31 24.65
#